data_AF-A0A5N9DWM0-F1
#
_entry.id   AF-A0A5N9DWM0-F1
#
_cell.length_a   1.000
_cell.length_b   1.000
_cell.length_c   1.000
_cell.angle_alpha   90.00
_cell.angle_beta   90.00
_cell.angle_gamma   90.00
#
_symmetry.space_group_name_H-M   'P 1'
#
loop_
_entity.id
_entity.type
_entity.pdbx_description
1 polymer ?
#
loop_
_entity_poly.entity_id
_entity_poly.type
_entity_poly.pdbx_seq_one_letter_code
_entity_poly.pdbx_strand_id
1 'polypeptide(L)'
;MGNEVQCIEHIKALLDDAGIQNQALAKASGLPNPIAWLSGDGIAGPLLLQDHIYVVLANPERWRHPPFGGDLVDGFPWEWGSLDMKGVIAMMLHAILRAKTDGMASAGDIVLALVSDDESGGDQGGR
;
A
#
# COMPACT_ATOMS: atom_id res chain seq x y z
N MET A 1 12.71 -5.72 -12.55
CA MET A 1 12.32 -5.01 -11.32
C MET A 1 10.81 -4.83 -11.40
N GLY A 2 10.12 -4.99 -10.27
CA GLY A 2 8.68 -4.79 -10.19
C GLY A 2 8.33 -3.35 -10.56
N ASN A 3 7.05 -3.08 -10.74
CA ASN A 3 6.59 -1.77 -11.18
C ASN A 3 6.17 -0.95 -9.95
N GLU A 4 6.98 -0.93 -8.90
CA GLU A 4 6.61 -0.35 -7.60
C GLU A 4 6.27 1.14 -7.74
N VAL A 5 7.01 1.87 -8.58
CA VAL A 5 6.73 3.27 -8.90
C VAL A 5 5.32 3.46 -9.46
N GLN A 6 4.92 2.64 -10.42
CA GLN A 6 3.56 2.72 -10.99
C GLN A 6 2.48 2.35 -9.97
N CYS A 7 2.76 1.39 -9.08
CA CYS A 7 1.85 1.04 -7.99
C CYS A 7 1.66 2.24 -7.03
N ILE A 8 2.76 2.88 -6.64
CA ILE A 8 2.75 4.06 -5.76
C ILE A 8 2.01 5.23 -6.43
N GLU A 9 2.29 5.49 -7.72
CA GLU A 9 1.60 6.51 -8.49
C GLU A 9 0.09 6.24 -8.57
N HIS A 10 -0.30 4.98 -8.77
CA HIS A 10 -1.71 4.59 -8.80
C HIS A 10 -2.40 4.81 -7.44
N ILE A 11 -1.76 4.41 -6.34
CA ILE A 11 -2.29 4.61 -4.98
C ILE A 11 -2.43 6.11 -4.69
N LYS A 12 -1.43 6.92 -5.05
CA LYS A 12 -1.48 8.38 -4.88
C LYS A 12 -2.63 9.00 -5.66
N ALA A 13 -2.83 8.61 -6.92
CA ALA A 13 -3.94 9.09 -7.73
C ALA A 13 -5.30 8.79 -7.08
N LEU A 14 -5.49 7.58 -6.55
CA LEU A 14 -6.72 7.22 -5.83
C LEU A 14 -6.95 8.08 -4.57
N LEU A 15 -5.89 8.39 -3.83
CA LEU A 15 -5.95 9.24 -2.64
C LEU A 15 -6.23 10.71 -3.01
N ASP A 16 -5.59 11.21 -4.06
CA ASP A 16 -5.79 12.57 -4.59
C ASP A 16 -7.23 12.75 -5.08
N ASP A 17 -7.77 11.79 -5.83
CA ASP A 17 -9.15 11.80 -6.31
C ASP A 17 -10.17 11.80 -5.16
N ALA A 18 -9.85 11.14 -4.05
CA ALA A 18 -10.67 11.12 -2.84
C ALA A 18 -10.49 12.37 -1.95
N GLY A 19 -9.57 13.28 -2.30
CA GLY A 19 -9.24 14.45 -1.49
C GLY A 19 -8.65 14.08 -0.12
N ILE A 20 -7.85 13.00 -0.07
CA ILE A 20 -7.13 12.55 1.12
C ILE A 20 -5.70 13.09 1.04
N GLN A 21 -5.27 13.78 2.11
CA GLN A 21 -3.92 14.33 2.17
C GLN A 21 -2.89 13.21 2.11
N ASN A 22 -1.90 13.32 1.23
CA ASN A 22 -0.85 12.33 1.08
C ASN A 22 0.47 12.96 0.62
N GLN A 23 1.57 12.26 0.88
CA GLN A 23 2.91 12.61 0.40
C GLN A 23 3.71 11.34 0.15
N ALA A 24 4.76 11.44 -0.66
CA ALA A 24 5.75 10.38 -0.83
C ALA A 24 7.06 10.83 -0.19
N LEU A 25 7.55 10.10 0.80
CA LEU A 25 8.84 10.37 1.45
C LEU A 25 9.87 9.35 1.01
N ALA A 26 11.04 9.78 0.57
CA ALA A 26 12.10 8.87 0.13
C ALA A 26 13.39 9.18 0.88
N LYS A 27 14.00 8.17 1.52
CA LYS A 27 15.35 8.27 2.09
C LYS A 27 16.42 8.11 1.01
N ALA A 28 16.18 7.24 0.04
CA ALA A 28 17.02 7.03 -1.13
C ALA A 28 16.23 7.26 -2.42
N SER A 29 16.89 7.79 -3.45
CA SER A 29 16.26 8.04 -4.75
C SER A 29 15.69 6.74 -5.33
N GLY A 30 14.42 6.77 -5.74
CA GLY A 30 13.74 5.61 -6.33
C GLY A 30 12.98 4.71 -5.36
N LEU A 31 13.01 4.98 -4.05
CA LEU A 31 12.26 4.22 -3.03
C LEU A 31 11.32 5.14 -2.22
N PRO A 32 10.25 5.67 -2.82
CA PRO A 32 9.30 6.49 -2.09
C PRO A 32 8.39 5.64 -1.18
N ASN A 33 8.19 6.10 0.04
CA ASN A 33 7.20 5.59 0.99
C ASN A 33 5.96 6.51 0.89
N PRO A 34 4.85 6.08 0.26
CA PRO A 34 3.63 6.87 0.29
C PRO A 34 3.01 6.83 1.69
N ILE A 35 2.69 8.02 2.19
CA ILE A 35 2.03 8.23 3.48
C ILE A 35 0.78 9.06 3.23
N ALA A 36 -0.35 8.68 3.84
CA ALA A 36 -1.61 9.38 3.73
C ALA A 36 -2.26 9.59 5.11
N TRP A 37 -3.04 10.66 5.24
CA TRP A 37 -3.74 11.02 6.46
C TRP A 37 -5.22 11.23 6.17
N LEU A 38 -6.06 10.48 6.89
CA LEU A 38 -7.47 10.78 7.06
C LEU A 38 -7.65 11.44 8.42
N SER A 39 -7.94 12.75 8.43
CA SER A 39 -8.08 13.53 9.65
C SER A 39 -9.24 13.05 10.51
N GLY A 40 -8.99 12.91 11.81
CA GLY A 40 -10.01 12.70 12.83
C GLY A 40 -10.28 13.96 13.66
N ASP A 41 -11.00 13.79 14.76
CA ASP A 41 -11.44 14.89 15.65
C ASP A 41 -10.35 15.36 16.63
N GLY A 42 -9.19 14.70 16.67
CA GLY A 42 -8.07 15.04 17.56
C GLY A 42 -8.30 14.75 19.04
N ILE A 43 -9.29 13.92 19.37
CA ILE A 43 -9.65 13.48 20.73
C ILE A 43 -8.71 12.37 21.22
N ALA A 44 -8.22 11.54 20.30
CA ALA A 44 -7.33 10.42 20.57
C ALA A 44 -6.07 10.47 19.68
N GLY A 45 -5.05 9.69 20.05
CA GLY A 45 -3.87 9.52 19.21
C GLY A 45 -4.18 8.84 17.87
N PRO A 46 -3.27 8.96 16.88
CA PRO A 46 -3.49 8.41 15.55
C PRO A 46 -3.41 6.88 15.52
N LEU A 47 -4.17 6.26 14.61
CA LEU A 47 -4.02 4.86 14.24
C LEU A 47 -3.11 4.75 13.00
N LEU A 48 -2.01 4.02 13.13
CA LEU A 48 -1.11 3.72 12.02
C LEU A 48 -1.50 2.38 11.36
N LEU A 49 -1.80 2.44 10.08
CA LEU A 49 -1.94 1.31 9.17
C LEU A 49 -0.67 1.26 8.31
N GLN A 50 0.23 0.33 8.61
CA GLN A 50 1.55 0.25 7.98
C GLN A 50 1.80 -1.11 7.36
N ASP A 51 2.40 -1.12 6.17
CA ASP A 51 2.71 -2.35 5.45
C ASP A 51 3.72 -2.13 4.30
N HIS A 52 4.35 -3.17 3.73
CA HIS A 52 5.39 -3.01 2.69
C HIS A 52 4.92 -3.19 1.23
N ILE A 53 5.36 -2.31 0.34
CA ILE A 53 4.94 -2.35 -1.08
C ILE A 53 5.88 -3.17 -1.98
N TYR A 54 7.08 -3.49 -1.48
CA TYR A 54 8.06 -4.29 -2.21
C TYR A 54 7.65 -5.77 -2.25
N VAL A 55 7.90 -6.41 -3.39
CA VAL A 55 7.75 -7.86 -3.55
C VAL A 55 9.01 -8.38 -4.23
N VAL A 56 9.61 -9.44 -3.70
CA VAL A 56 10.76 -10.11 -4.33
C VAL A 56 10.48 -10.57 -5.76
N LEU A 57 11.52 -10.80 -6.57
CA LEU A 57 11.35 -11.34 -7.92
C LEU A 57 10.83 -12.78 -7.87
N ALA A 58 9.72 -13.05 -8.57
CA ALA A 58 9.26 -14.40 -8.82
C ALA A 58 10.18 -15.12 -9.82
N ASN A 59 10.41 -16.42 -9.63
CA ASN A 59 10.99 -17.29 -10.66
C ASN A 59 9.85 -17.86 -11.54
N PRO A 60 9.66 -17.39 -12.79
CA PRO A 60 8.53 -17.81 -13.63
C PRO A 60 8.51 -19.31 -13.93
N GLU A 61 9.65 -19.99 -13.95
CA GLU A 61 9.73 -21.43 -14.25
C GLU A 61 9.11 -22.30 -13.15
N ARG A 62 8.92 -21.75 -11.95
CA ARG A 62 8.30 -22.45 -10.82
C ARG A 62 6.79 -22.24 -10.75
N TRP A 63 6.24 -21.44 -11.66
CA TRP A 63 4.85 -21.00 -11.62
C TRP A 63 3.99 -21.73 -12.65
N ARG A 64 2.78 -22.13 -12.23
CA ARG A 64 1.79 -22.75 -13.13
C ARG A 64 1.03 -21.73 -13.98
N HIS A 65 0.92 -20.50 -13.48
CA HIS A 65 0.29 -19.35 -14.12
C HIS A 65 1.28 -18.18 -14.09
N PRO A 66 1.21 -17.20 -15.03
CA PRO A 66 2.12 -16.07 -15.02
C PRO A 66 2.13 -15.34 -13.65
N PRO A 67 3.27 -15.20 -12.96
CA PRO A 67 3.33 -14.67 -11.60
C PRO A 67 2.86 -13.21 -11.46
N PHE A 68 2.76 -12.46 -12.55
CA PHE A 68 2.27 -11.08 -12.54
C PHE A 68 1.05 -10.90 -13.46
N GLY A 69 0.32 -11.99 -13.74
CA GLY A 69 -0.85 -11.98 -14.63
C GLY A 69 -2.13 -11.47 -13.97
N GLY A 70 -2.26 -11.63 -12.64
CA GLY A 70 -3.48 -11.23 -11.92
C GLY A 70 -4.70 -12.11 -12.24
N ASP A 71 -4.49 -13.29 -12.80
CA ASP A 71 -5.56 -14.18 -13.22
C ASP A 71 -6.32 -14.73 -12.01
N LEU A 72 -7.65 -14.79 -12.11
CA LEU A 72 -8.48 -15.52 -11.15
C LEU A 72 -8.62 -16.97 -11.60
N VAL A 73 -8.13 -17.91 -10.79
CA VAL A 73 -8.28 -19.35 -11.02
C VAL A 73 -9.01 -19.94 -9.83
N ASP A 74 -10.16 -20.57 -10.09
CA ASP A 74 -11.05 -21.16 -9.08
C ASP A 74 -11.45 -20.18 -7.96
N GLY A 75 -11.57 -18.89 -8.28
CA GLY A 75 -11.94 -17.83 -7.35
C GLY A 75 -10.78 -17.26 -6.52
N PHE A 76 -9.55 -17.70 -6.77
CA PHE A 76 -8.36 -17.19 -6.09
C PHE A 76 -7.48 -16.38 -7.07
N PRO A 77 -6.90 -15.24 -6.65
CA PRO A 77 -5.94 -14.52 -7.46
C PRO A 77 -4.61 -15.29 -7.54
N TRP A 78 -4.14 -15.53 -8.75
CA TRP A 78 -2.83 -16.11 -9.05
C TRP A 78 -1.87 -15.01 -9.47
N GLU A 79 -1.31 -14.36 -8.46
CA GLU A 79 -0.25 -13.37 -8.61
C GLU A 79 0.73 -13.45 -7.45
N TRP A 80 1.98 -13.19 -7.76
CA TRP A 80 3.07 -13.04 -6.82
C TRP A 80 2.90 -11.75 -6.04
N GLY A 81 2.88 -11.91 -4.73
CA GLY A 81 2.61 -10.84 -3.78
C GLY A 81 1.13 -10.50 -3.58
N SER A 82 0.18 -11.31 -4.08
CA SER A 82 -1.24 -11.19 -3.68
C SER A 82 -1.40 -11.34 -2.16
N LEU A 83 -0.84 -12.41 -1.61
CA LEU A 83 -0.88 -12.69 -0.17
C LEU A 83 0.17 -11.89 0.61
N ASP A 84 1.37 -11.75 0.03
CA ASP A 84 2.50 -11.04 0.63
C ASP A 84 2.98 -9.89 -0.29
N MET A 85 2.34 -8.73 -0.25
CA MET A 85 1.23 -8.37 0.65
C MET A 85 0.28 -7.33 0.04
N LYS A 86 0.17 -7.32 -1.29
CA LYS A 86 -0.67 -6.38 -2.05
C LYS A 86 -2.16 -6.50 -1.70
N GLY A 87 -2.64 -7.68 -1.33
CA GLY A 87 -4.01 -7.87 -0.86
C GLY A 87 -4.31 -7.06 0.40
N VAL A 88 -3.38 -7.00 1.36
CA VAL A 88 -3.54 -6.23 2.59
C VAL A 88 -3.49 -4.73 2.30
N ILE A 89 -2.56 -4.29 1.43
CA ILE A 89 -2.52 -2.90 0.94
C ILE A 89 -3.86 -2.50 0.31
N ALA A 90 -4.40 -3.34 -0.58
CA ALA A 90 -5.68 -3.09 -1.24
C ALA A 90 -6.83 -2.96 -0.22
N MET A 91 -6.85 -3.82 0.81
CA MET A 91 -7.84 -3.76 1.87
C MET A 91 -7.74 -2.46 2.70
N MET A 92 -6.53 -2.07 3.13
CA MET A 92 -6.33 -0.86 3.92
C MET A 92 -6.66 0.41 3.12
N LEU A 93 -6.20 0.47 1.86
CA LEU A 93 -6.52 1.59 0.96
C LEU A 93 -8.04 1.69 0.76
N HIS A 94 -8.71 0.58 0.50
CA HIS A 94 -10.16 0.54 0.36
C HIS A 94 -10.87 1.01 1.63
N ALA A 95 -10.42 0.56 2.81
CA ALA A 95 -11.00 0.94 4.08
C ALA A 95 -10.94 2.46 4.31
N ILE A 96 -9.80 3.10 4.02
CA ILE A 96 -9.62 4.55 4.18
C ILE A 96 -10.47 5.32 3.15
N LEU A 97 -10.46 4.91 1.88
CA LEU A 97 -11.29 5.52 0.83
C LEU A 97 -12.78 5.43 1.20
N ARG A 98 -13.21 4.29 1.74
CA ARG A 98 -14.58 4.08 2.17
C ARG A 98 -14.93 4.94 3.38
N ALA A 99 -14.06 5.00 4.40
CA ALA A 99 -14.24 5.85 5.56
C ALA A 99 -14.38 7.33 5.18
N LYS A 100 -13.57 7.82 4.23
CA LYS A 100 -13.66 9.16 3.67
C LYS A 100 -15.01 9.40 2.96
N THR A 101 -15.41 8.45 2.12
CA THR A 101 -16.66 8.52 1.33
C THR A 101 -17.90 8.52 2.23
N ASP A 102 -17.88 7.71 3.29
CA ASP A 102 -18.99 7.59 4.24
C ASP A 102 -19.02 8.74 5.28
N GLY A 103 -18.02 9.63 5.26
CA GLY A 103 -17.91 10.74 6.22
C GLY A 103 -17.70 10.28 7.66
N MET A 104 -16.99 9.16 7.85
CA MET A 104 -16.74 8.58 9.17
C MET A 104 -15.97 9.57 10.07
N ALA A 105 -16.50 9.83 11.26
CA ALA A 105 -15.79 10.59 12.29
C ALA A 105 -14.95 9.63 13.15
N SER A 106 -13.63 9.76 13.07
CA SER A 106 -12.69 9.03 13.93
C SER A 106 -12.18 9.92 15.06
N ALA A 107 -11.98 9.36 16.25
CA ALA A 107 -11.49 10.12 17.40
C ALA A 107 -10.04 10.64 17.20
N GLY A 108 -9.24 9.96 16.39
CA GLY A 108 -7.90 10.38 15.99
C GLY A 108 -7.69 10.15 14.50
N ASP A 109 -6.58 10.65 13.97
CA ASP A 109 -6.22 10.48 12.56
C ASP A 109 -6.00 9.00 12.23
N ILE A 110 -6.30 8.62 10.99
CA ILE A 110 -5.88 7.33 10.43
C ILE A 110 -4.74 7.62 9.46
N VAL A 111 -3.58 7.05 9.72
CA VAL A 111 -2.37 7.22 8.91
C VAL A 111 -2.11 5.92 8.14
N LEU A 112 -2.06 6.00 6.82
CA LEU A 112 -1.57 4.92 5.96
C LEU A 112 -0.09 5.16 5.69
N ALA A 113 0.77 4.17 5.91
CA ALA A 113 2.18 4.24 5.55
C ALA A 113 2.59 2.97 4.80
N LEU A 114 2.88 3.08 3.50
CA LEU A 114 3.42 1.96 2.74
C LEU A 114 4.94 2.11 2.62
N VAL A 115 5.69 1.14 3.11
CA VAL A 115 7.15 1.19 3.15
C VAL A 115 7.77 0.41 1.99
N SER A 116 8.73 1.02 1.31
CA SER A 116 9.33 0.48 0.08
C SER A 116 10.54 -0.43 0.31
N ASP A 117 10.97 -0.65 1.55
CA ASP A 117 12.13 -1.50 1.86
C ASP A 117 11.94 -2.24 3.19
N ASP A 118 11.22 -3.36 3.16
CA ASP A 118 11.12 -4.28 4.30
C ASP A 118 11.89 -5.59 4.04
N GLU A 119 11.90 -6.10 2.80
CA GLU A 119 12.58 -7.37 2.47
C GLU A 119 14.12 -7.31 2.41
N SER A 120 14.73 -6.12 2.51
CA SER A 120 16.19 -5.96 2.66
C SER A 120 16.63 -5.67 4.11
N GLY A 121 15.70 -5.72 5.07
CA GLY A 121 15.98 -5.51 6.50
C GLY A 121 15.63 -4.12 7.05
N GLY A 122 14.81 -3.32 6.35
CA GLY A 122 14.22 -2.09 6.92
C GLY A 122 15.13 -0.86 6.98
N ASP A 123 16.42 -1.00 6.69
CA ASP A 123 17.43 0.06 6.93
C ASP A 123 17.25 1.30 6.02
N GLN A 124 16.59 1.16 4.87
CA GLN A 124 16.32 2.28 3.96
C GLN A 124 14.85 2.75 3.99
N GLY A 125 13.92 1.94 4.52
CA GLY A 125 12.48 2.22 4.46
C GLY A 125 11.80 2.57 5.79
N GLY A 126 12.21 1.95 6.90
CA GLY A 126 11.49 1.95 8.17
C GLY A 126 11.98 2.93 9.25
N ARG A 127 12.74 3.97 8.87
CA ARG A 127 13.25 4.99 9.80
C ARG A 127 12.86 6.40 9.38
#